data_AF-A0A380TFE2-F1
#
_entry.id   AF-A0A380TFE2-F1
#
_cell.length_a   1.000
_cell.length_b   1.000
_cell.length_c   1.000
_cell.angle_alpha   90.00
_cell.angle_beta   90.00
_cell.angle_gamma   90.00
#
_symmetry.space_group_name_H-M   'P 1'
#
loop_
_entity.id
_entity.type
_entity.pdbx_description
1 polymer ?
#
loop_
_entity_poly.entity_id
_entity_poly.type
_entity_poly.pdbx_seq_one_letter_code
_entity_poly.pdbx_strand_id
1 'polypeptide(L)'
;MPKVTFQHSGKSVEADEGEWMYDVAERAECGMPFACKAGACGTCATPVVAGIETLSGLTAREARTLTNMRLDTETHRLPCLKDVGNGDVVWGTPVNASDTSQALDQHDVVVEAYRPLNLTVAEVRFYVGSAGFSYRPGQYMVFTVPNLPHPIRRSYSISTPPSDANHFEVCVRSVAGGAGSNFIHRLRAGQRLKVEGPFGDFVLDEQSDRDIVMIATGTGISPIKSMLMHLLEKRSRRRVRLLFGLRHESDLFYTDLMRGLKAHYPSFEYRVTLSCADRDVWSGPRGRVTDLIDQHLSARDAEHTEAYICGGRPMIESCIDRLKKLGFPEDAIHYERFF
;
A
#
# COMPACT_ATOMS: atom_id res chain seq x y z
N MET A 1 14.14 -23.93 -22.52
CA MET A 1 13.44 -22.95 -21.68
C MET A 1 12.08 -23.52 -21.34
N PRO A 2 11.70 -23.59 -20.06
CA PRO A 2 10.34 -23.92 -19.63
C PRO A 2 9.27 -23.12 -20.38
N LYS A 3 8.16 -23.77 -20.71
CA LYS A 3 6.98 -23.13 -21.27
C LYS A 3 6.00 -22.76 -20.15
N VAL A 4 5.68 -21.48 -20.05
CA VAL A 4 4.68 -20.95 -19.13
C VAL A 4 3.40 -20.65 -19.89
N THR A 5 2.28 -21.24 -19.48
CA THR A 5 0.96 -21.06 -20.12
C THR A 5 -0.02 -20.39 -19.16
N PHE A 6 -0.74 -19.39 -19.65
CA PHE A 6 -1.74 -18.62 -18.90
C PHE A 6 -3.12 -18.87 -19.52
N GLN A 7 -3.89 -19.82 -18.98
CA GLN A 7 -5.15 -20.26 -19.58
C GLN A 7 -6.17 -19.13 -19.72
N HIS A 8 -6.22 -18.18 -18.77
CA HIS A 8 -7.18 -17.08 -18.81
C HIS A 8 -6.98 -16.13 -19.99
N SER A 9 -5.74 -16.02 -20.48
CA SER A 9 -5.39 -15.21 -21.66
C SER A 9 -5.23 -16.03 -22.94
N GLY A 10 -5.15 -17.37 -22.82
CA GLY A 10 -4.84 -18.28 -23.93
C GLY A 10 -3.39 -18.18 -24.44
N LYS A 11 -2.51 -17.47 -23.75
CA LYS A 11 -1.13 -17.23 -24.19
C LYS A 11 -0.14 -18.20 -23.53
N SER A 12 0.93 -18.51 -24.25
CA SER A 12 2.09 -19.23 -23.74
C SER A 12 3.37 -18.50 -24.12
N VAL A 13 4.36 -18.55 -23.24
CA VAL A 13 5.66 -17.90 -23.44
C VAL A 13 6.77 -18.80 -22.91
N GLU A 14 7.95 -18.75 -23.55
CA GLU A 14 9.16 -19.34 -23.00
C GLU A 14 9.81 -18.39 -21.99
N ALA A 15 10.28 -18.95 -20.89
CA ALA A 15 10.96 -18.22 -19.83
C ALA A 15 12.17 -19.01 -19.32
N ASP A 16 13.19 -18.28 -18.88
CA ASP A 16 14.37 -18.80 -18.21
C ASP A 16 14.02 -19.24 -16.79
N GLU A 17 14.69 -20.29 -16.32
CA GLU A 17 14.60 -20.73 -14.93
C GLU A 17 15.03 -19.60 -13.99
N GLY A 18 14.24 -19.38 -12.93
CA GLY A 18 14.44 -18.28 -11.98
C GLY A 18 13.83 -16.93 -12.39
N GLU A 19 13.27 -16.79 -13.61
CA GLU A 19 12.47 -15.59 -13.96
C GLU A 19 11.26 -15.48 -13.04
N TRP A 20 10.95 -14.27 -12.55
CA TRP A 20 9.76 -14.03 -11.75
C TRP A 20 8.50 -14.23 -12.58
N MET A 21 7.54 -14.99 -12.05
CA MET A 21 6.30 -15.31 -12.77
C MET A 21 5.51 -14.07 -13.19
N TYR A 22 5.61 -12.98 -12.41
CA TYR A 22 5.01 -11.70 -12.77
C TYR A 22 5.66 -11.05 -13.98
N ASP A 23 6.98 -11.05 -14.04
CA ASP A 23 7.74 -10.43 -15.10
C ASP A 23 7.50 -11.22 -16.42
N VAL A 24 7.35 -12.55 -16.33
CA VAL A 24 6.92 -13.41 -17.43
C VAL A 24 5.47 -13.12 -17.87
N ALA A 25 4.54 -13.01 -16.93
CA ALA A 25 3.13 -12.73 -17.22
C ALA A 25 2.93 -11.35 -17.88
N GLU A 26 3.73 -10.38 -17.47
CA GLU A 26 3.71 -9.04 -18.05
C GLU A 26 4.30 -9.01 -19.46
N ARG A 27 5.49 -9.61 -19.65
CA ARG A 27 6.14 -9.73 -20.97
C ARG A 27 5.25 -10.43 -22.00
N ALA A 28 4.45 -11.40 -21.54
CA ALA A 28 3.46 -12.09 -22.36
C ALA A 28 2.14 -11.31 -22.52
N GLU A 29 1.98 -10.17 -21.85
CA GLU A 29 0.76 -9.36 -21.81
C GLU A 29 -0.46 -10.20 -21.41
N CYS A 30 -0.27 -11.07 -20.41
CA CYS A 30 -1.30 -12.00 -19.95
C CYS A 30 -2.20 -11.40 -18.88
N GLY A 31 -1.85 -10.27 -18.27
CA GLY A 31 -2.69 -9.58 -17.28
C GLY A 31 -2.89 -10.38 -15.99
N MET A 32 -1.87 -10.41 -15.12
CA MET A 32 -1.96 -11.04 -13.80
C MET A 32 -2.32 -10.01 -12.72
N PRO A 33 -3.38 -10.20 -11.92
CA PRO A 33 -3.86 -9.20 -10.96
C PRO A 33 -2.97 -9.13 -9.71
N PHE A 34 -2.49 -7.94 -9.33
CA PHE A 34 -1.72 -7.74 -8.09
C PHE A 34 -2.20 -6.53 -7.28
N ALA A 35 -1.88 -6.54 -5.98
CA ALA A 35 -2.06 -5.38 -5.11
C ALA A 35 -0.88 -5.11 -4.16
N CYS A 36 -0.10 -6.12 -3.75
CA CYS A 36 1.02 -5.90 -2.82
C CYS A 36 2.39 -6.37 -3.32
N LYS A 37 2.41 -7.24 -4.35
CA LYS A 37 3.59 -8.00 -4.82
C LYS A 37 4.47 -8.62 -3.71
N ALA A 38 3.89 -8.87 -2.55
CA ALA A 38 4.61 -9.30 -1.35
C ALA A 38 4.03 -10.59 -0.75
N GLY A 39 3.06 -11.22 -1.42
CA GLY A 39 2.43 -12.46 -1.00
C GLY A 39 1.48 -12.34 0.20
N ALA A 40 0.92 -11.15 0.42
CA ALA A 40 0.15 -10.86 1.63
C ALA A 40 -1.31 -10.46 1.36
N CYS A 41 -1.61 -9.89 0.19
CA CYS A 41 -2.96 -9.47 -0.18
C CYS A 41 -3.81 -10.60 -0.77
N GLY A 42 -3.19 -11.60 -1.40
CA GLY A 42 -3.90 -12.70 -2.04
C GLY A 42 -4.53 -12.38 -3.40
N THR A 43 -4.49 -11.12 -3.86
CA THR A 43 -5.05 -10.67 -5.15
C THR A 43 -4.63 -11.55 -6.31
N CYS A 44 -3.37 -11.96 -6.34
CA CYS A 44 -2.80 -12.77 -7.42
C CYS A 44 -3.07 -14.28 -7.32
N ALA A 45 -3.78 -14.75 -6.29
CA ALA A 45 -3.98 -16.17 -6.09
C ALA A 45 -4.57 -16.82 -7.34
N THR A 46 -3.88 -17.85 -7.84
CA THR A 46 -4.20 -18.49 -9.12
C THR A 46 -4.01 -20.00 -8.96
N PRO A 47 -4.96 -20.82 -9.43
CA PRO A 47 -4.78 -22.26 -9.47
C PRO A 47 -3.69 -22.64 -10.48
N VAL A 48 -2.87 -23.63 -10.14
CA VAL A 48 -1.92 -24.25 -11.06
C VAL A 48 -2.56 -25.52 -11.59
N VAL A 49 -2.82 -25.55 -12.89
CA VAL A 49 -3.52 -26.65 -13.57
C VAL A 49 -2.58 -27.82 -13.86
N ALA A 50 -1.31 -27.52 -14.14
CA ALA A 50 -0.26 -28.52 -14.35
C ALA A 50 1.12 -27.91 -14.02
N GLY A 51 2.07 -28.76 -13.61
CA GLY A 51 3.46 -28.37 -13.38
C GLY A 51 3.71 -27.64 -12.07
N ILE A 52 2.87 -27.83 -11.04
CA ILE A 52 3.03 -27.16 -9.75
C ILE A 52 4.31 -27.57 -9.01
N GLU A 53 4.75 -28.79 -9.24
CA GLU A 53 5.98 -29.39 -8.73
C GLU A 53 7.24 -28.76 -9.33
N THR A 54 7.11 -28.06 -10.47
CA THR A 54 8.23 -27.35 -11.09
C THR A 54 8.52 -26.03 -10.36
N LEU A 55 7.50 -25.42 -9.74
CA LEU A 55 7.62 -24.12 -9.07
C LEU A 55 8.40 -24.22 -7.76
N SER A 56 8.94 -23.09 -7.31
CA SER A 56 9.52 -23.00 -5.96
C SER A 56 8.51 -23.38 -4.87
N GLY A 57 9.06 -23.95 -3.79
CA GLY A 57 8.28 -24.52 -2.69
C GLY A 57 7.31 -23.54 -2.03
N LEU A 58 6.28 -24.08 -1.38
CA LEU A 58 5.28 -23.31 -0.64
C LEU A 58 5.94 -22.61 0.56
N THR A 59 5.96 -21.28 0.55
CA THR A 59 6.50 -20.54 1.70
C THR A 59 5.46 -20.43 2.82
N ALA A 60 5.91 -20.28 4.08
CA ALA A 60 4.99 -20.11 5.22
C ALA A 60 4.07 -18.88 5.06
N ARG A 61 4.57 -17.81 4.42
CA ARG A 61 3.77 -16.62 4.13
C ARG A 61 2.70 -16.92 3.08
N GLU A 62 3.06 -17.63 2.01
CA GLU A 62 2.13 -18.04 0.97
C GLU A 62 1.01 -18.91 1.52
N ALA A 63 1.38 -19.98 2.26
CA ALA A 63 0.43 -20.88 2.90
C ALA A 63 -0.58 -20.11 3.76
N ARG A 64 -0.10 -19.22 4.64
CA ARG A 64 -0.96 -18.39 5.49
C ARG A 64 -1.94 -17.54 4.68
N THR A 65 -1.48 -16.91 3.61
CA THR A 65 -2.33 -16.05 2.77
C THR A 65 -3.40 -16.88 2.06
N LEU A 66 -3.03 -18.02 1.46
CA LEU A 66 -3.97 -18.93 0.79
C LEU A 66 -4.99 -19.51 1.78
N THR A 67 -4.57 -19.96 2.95
CA THR A 67 -5.47 -20.46 4.01
C THR A 67 -6.45 -19.38 4.48
N ASN A 68 -5.99 -18.14 4.66
CA ASN A 68 -6.87 -17.02 5.03
C ASN A 68 -7.91 -16.69 3.95
N MET A 69 -7.60 -16.99 2.68
CA MET A 69 -8.54 -16.89 1.57
C MET A 69 -9.42 -18.13 1.40
N ARG A 70 -9.22 -19.17 2.23
CA ARG A 70 -9.88 -20.49 2.11
C ARG A 70 -9.60 -21.17 0.76
N LEU A 71 -8.39 -20.98 0.23
CA LEU A 71 -7.90 -21.63 -0.98
C LEU A 71 -7.03 -22.84 -0.62
N ASP A 72 -7.05 -23.84 -1.49
CA ASP A 72 -6.30 -25.08 -1.33
C ASP A 72 -4.82 -24.87 -1.68
N THR A 73 -3.95 -25.13 -0.69
CA THR A 73 -2.49 -24.98 -0.81
C THR A 73 -1.83 -26.07 -1.65
N GLU A 74 -2.54 -27.11 -2.06
CA GLU A 74 -2.02 -28.11 -3.00
C GLU A 74 -2.25 -27.72 -4.46
N THR A 75 -3.21 -26.84 -4.72
CA THR A 75 -3.62 -26.47 -6.09
C THR A 75 -3.43 -25.00 -6.42
N HIS A 76 -3.28 -24.13 -5.42
CA HIS A 76 -3.11 -22.69 -5.62
C HIS A 76 -1.72 -22.21 -5.26
N ARG A 77 -1.26 -21.20 -5.99
CA ARG A 77 -0.04 -20.44 -5.67
C ARG A 77 -0.30 -18.95 -5.77
N LEU A 78 0.63 -18.18 -5.20
CA LEU A 78 0.70 -16.74 -5.38
C LEU A 78 1.82 -16.43 -6.39
N PRO A 79 1.52 -16.12 -7.67
CA PRO A 79 2.54 -15.79 -8.67
C PRO A 79 3.54 -14.73 -8.23
N CYS A 80 3.17 -13.80 -7.32
CA CYS A 80 4.09 -12.78 -6.81
C CYS A 80 5.18 -13.30 -5.88
N LEU A 81 5.11 -14.58 -5.51
CA LEU A 81 6.11 -15.30 -4.73
C LEU A 81 6.76 -16.42 -5.54
N LYS A 82 6.48 -16.52 -6.84
CA LYS A 82 6.95 -17.61 -7.70
C LYS A 82 7.85 -17.13 -8.81
N ASP A 83 8.81 -17.99 -9.07
CA ASP A 83 9.76 -17.99 -10.14
C ASP A 83 9.53 -19.22 -11.03
N VAL A 84 10.01 -19.15 -12.26
CA VAL A 84 9.93 -20.22 -13.24
C VAL A 84 10.85 -21.35 -12.83
N GLY A 85 10.29 -22.56 -12.74
CA GLY A 85 11.00 -23.78 -12.43
C GLY A 85 11.77 -24.39 -13.59
N ASN A 86 12.27 -25.61 -13.41
CA ASN A 86 12.97 -26.37 -14.45
C ASN A 86 12.03 -27.15 -15.40
N GLY A 87 10.73 -26.84 -15.42
CA GLY A 87 9.73 -27.53 -16.23
C GLY A 87 8.52 -26.67 -16.55
N ASP A 88 7.69 -27.15 -17.48
CA ASP A 88 6.52 -26.42 -17.96
C ASP A 88 5.47 -26.23 -16.86
N VAL A 89 4.78 -25.10 -16.88
CA VAL A 89 3.71 -24.78 -15.91
C VAL A 89 2.50 -24.19 -16.61
N VAL A 90 1.31 -24.58 -16.15
CA VAL A 90 0.02 -24.08 -16.66
C VAL A 90 -0.73 -23.40 -15.53
N TRP A 91 -0.87 -22.09 -15.62
CA TRP A 91 -1.69 -21.28 -14.72
C TRP A 91 -3.13 -21.23 -15.22
N GLY A 92 -4.07 -21.48 -14.32
CA GLY A 92 -5.50 -21.32 -14.57
C GLY A 92 -5.94 -19.85 -14.48
N THR A 93 -7.21 -19.64 -14.19
CA THR A 93 -7.78 -18.30 -14.06
C THR A 93 -7.57 -17.73 -12.65
N PRO A 94 -7.00 -16.52 -12.50
CA PRO A 94 -6.84 -15.89 -11.20
C PRO A 94 -8.18 -15.74 -10.46
N VAL A 95 -8.16 -15.91 -9.13
CA VAL A 95 -9.36 -15.78 -8.28
C VAL A 95 -9.96 -14.37 -8.36
N ASN A 96 -9.10 -13.36 -8.51
CA ASN A 96 -9.51 -11.96 -8.70
C ASN A 96 -9.13 -11.49 -10.11
N ALA A 97 -9.58 -12.22 -11.13
CA ALA A 97 -9.33 -11.83 -12.52
C ALA A 97 -9.80 -10.39 -12.76
N SER A 98 -8.89 -9.55 -13.24
CA SER A 98 -9.17 -8.20 -13.74
C SER A 98 -8.62 -8.09 -15.15
N ASP A 99 -9.37 -7.47 -16.06
CA ASP A 99 -8.97 -7.31 -17.46
C ASP A 99 -7.79 -6.34 -17.67
N THR A 100 -7.32 -5.69 -16.59
CA THR A 100 -6.25 -4.68 -16.64
C THR A 100 -4.89 -5.27 -16.32
N SER A 101 -4.01 -5.33 -17.32
CA SER A 101 -2.56 -5.38 -17.10
C SER A 101 -2.07 -3.98 -16.68
N GLN A 102 -1.42 -3.86 -15.53
CA GLN A 102 -0.64 -2.66 -15.20
C GLN A 102 0.80 -2.90 -15.66
N ALA A 103 1.29 -2.06 -16.58
CA ALA A 103 2.68 -2.06 -16.99
C ALA A 103 3.59 -1.73 -15.78
N LEU A 104 4.70 -2.42 -15.68
CA LEU A 104 5.71 -2.26 -14.64
C LEU A 104 6.71 -1.21 -15.07
N ASP A 105 6.37 0.05 -14.89
CA ASP A 105 7.34 1.13 -15.05
C ASP A 105 8.44 0.94 -14.01
N GLN A 106 9.67 0.73 -14.50
CA GLN A 106 10.87 0.63 -13.68
C GLN A 106 11.59 1.98 -13.67
N HIS A 107 11.98 2.40 -12.47
CA HIS A 107 12.67 3.66 -12.25
C HIS A 107 14.00 3.44 -11.52
N ASP A 108 15.07 3.99 -12.06
CA ASP A 108 16.35 4.13 -11.36
C ASP A 108 16.30 5.38 -10.48
N VAL A 109 16.39 5.19 -9.17
CA VAL A 109 16.24 6.28 -8.19
C VAL A 109 17.48 6.41 -7.31
N VAL A 110 17.69 7.62 -6.78
CA VAL A 110 18.76 7.94 -5.84
C VAL A 110 18.15 8.32 -4.51
N VAL A 111 18.63 7.73 -3.42
CA VAL A 111 18.27 8.17 -2.07
C VAL A 111 18.82 9.58 -1.87
N GLU A 112 17.93 10.55 -1.67
CA GLU A 112 18.31 11.94 -1.45
C GLU A 112 18.45 12.25 0.04
N ALA A 113 17.45 11.84 0.84
CA ALA A 113 17.44 12.13 2.27
C ALA A 113 16.81 10.99 3.08
N TYR A 114 17.29 10.87 4.32
CA TYR A 114 16.71 10.03 5.35
C TYR A 114 16.38 10.91 6.56
N ARG A 115 15.11 10.99 6.93
CA ARG A 115 14.62 11.80 8.04
C ARG A 115 13.96 10.91 9.10
N PRO A 116 14.57 10.69 10.27
CA PRO A 116 13.88 10.02 11.37
C PRO A 116 12.74 10.92 11.86
N LEU A 117 11.55 10.34 11.98
CA LEU A 117 10.36 11.00 12.50
C LEU A 117 10.13 10.70 13.97
N ASN A 118 10.47 9.48 14.38
CA ASN A 118 10.60 9.06 15.77
C ASN A 118 11.57 7.86 15.83
N LEU A 119 11.56 7.10 16.93
CA LEU A 119 12.47 5.96 17.13
C LEU A 119 12.25 4.81 16.13
N THR A 120 11.03 4.65 15.61
CA THR A 120 10.69 3.52 14.74
C THR A 120 10.25 3.94 13.34
N VAL A 121 9.92 5.20 13.10
CA VAL A 121 9.40 5.71 11.83
C VAL A 121 10.38 6.69 11.22
N ALA A 122 10.59 6.58 9.91
CA ALA A 122 11.37 7.53 9.13
C ALA A 122 10.72 7.80 7.78
N GLU A 123 10.99 9.00 7.25
CA GLU A 123 10.80 9.29 5.83
C GLU A 123 12.10 9.08 5.07
N VAL A 124 11.97 8.48 3.89
CA VAL A 124 13.07 8.39 2.94
C VAL A 124 12.62 9.05 1.65
N ARG A 125 13.42 10.02 1.21
CA ARG A 125 13.19 10.80 -0.01
C ARG A 125 14.07 10.27 -1.13
N PHE A 126 13.48 10.07 -2.30
CA PHE A 126 14.14 9.55 -3.48
C PHE A 126 14.04 10.56 -4.61
N TYR A 127 15.15 10.80 -5.30
CA TYR A 127 15.19 11.48 -6.58
C TYR A 127 15.04 10.47 -7.70
N VAL A 128 14.07 10.68 -8.59
CA VAL A 128 13.76 9.81 -9.75
C VAL A 128 14.08 10.49 -11.09
N GLY A 129 14.26 11.82 -11.09
CA GLY A 129 14.43 12.60 -12.31
C GLY A 129 13.10 12.90 -13.01
N SER A 130 13.12 13.83 -13.98
CA SER A 130 11.91 14.45 -14.52
C SER A 130 11.23 13.70 -15.67
N ALA A 131 11.88 12.68 -16.25
CA ALA A 131 11.37 12.03 -17.45
C ALA A 131 10.44 10.87 -17.08
N GLY A 132 9.12 11.10 -17.24
CA GLY A 132 8.12 10.02 -17.27
C GLY A 132 7.64 9.50 -15.91
N PHE A 133 7.96 10.15 -14.80
CA PHE A 133 7.42 9.79 -13.49
C PHE A 133 6.20 10.66 -13.14
N SER A 134 5.00 10.06 -13.16
CA SER A 134 3.75 10.71 -12.78
C SER A 134 2.89 9.74 -12.01
N TYR A 135 2.26 10.19 -10.93
CA TYR A 135 1.43 9.35 -10.07
C TYR A 135 0.21 10.12 -9.55
N ARG A 136 -0.80 9.39 -9.06
CA ARG A 136 -1.96 9.95 -8.38
C ARG A 136 -1.76 9.90 -6.86
N PRO A 137 -2.26 10.89 -6.09
CA PRO A 137 -2.10 10.91 -4.63
C PRO A 137 -2.73 9.67 -4.01
N GLY A 138 -1.92 8.88 -3.30
CA GLY A 138 -2.33 7.62 -2.67
C GLY A 138 -1.69 6.35 -3.23
N GLN A 139 -1.09 6.44 -4.42
CA GLN A 139 -0.35 5.32 -5.04
C GLN A 139 0.93 4.95 -4.27
N TYR A 140 1.50 3.79 -4.60
CA TYR A 140 2.69 3.23 -3.95
C TYR A 140 3.77 2.80 -4.94
N MET A 141 4.99 2.64 -4.43
CA MET A 141 6.14 2.08 -5.14
C MET A 141 6.51 0.71 -4.57
N VAL A 142 7.05 -0.17 -5.40
CA VAL A 142 7.55 -1.50 -5.02
C VAL A 142 9.07 -1.49 -5.01
N PHE A 143 9.63 -1.97 -3.90
CA PHE A 143 11.06 -2.06 -3.65
C PHE A 143 11.45 -3.53 -3.58
N THR A 144 12.49 -3.90 -4.32
CA THR A 144 13.11 -5.22 -4.23
C THR A 144 14.24 -5.18 -3.21
N VAL A 145 14.11 -5.99 -2.15
CA VAL A 145 15.13 -6.12 -1.10
C VAL A 145 16.28 -6.98 -1.65
N PRO A 146 17.51 -6.43 -1.76
CA PRO A 146 18.64 -7.14 -2.31
C PRO A 146 19.24 -8.15 -1.31
N ASN A 147 20.15 -8.99 -1.80
CA ASN A 147 20.98 -9.90 -0.99
C ASN A 147 20.21 -10.90 -0.13
N LEU A 148 19.08 -11.39 -0.65
CA LEU A 148 18.33 -12.51 -0.06
C LEU A 148 18.38 -13.70 -1.02
N PRO A 149 18.40 -14.95 -0.51
CA PRO A 149 18.37 -16.15 -1.38
C PRO A 149 17.19 -16.15 -2.35
N HIS A 150 16.06 -15.58 -1.91
CA HIS A 150 14.92 -15.27 -2.76
C HIS A 150 14.61 -13.78 -2.58
N PRO A 151 14.71 -12.95 -3.62
CA PRO A 151 14.43 -11.51 -3.52
C PRO A 151 13.02 -11.27 -2.99
N ILE A 152 12.89 -10.27 -2.11
CA ILE A 152 11.61 -9.95 -1.48
C ILE A 152 11.15 -8.58 -1.97
N ARG A 153 9.97 -8.52 -2.58
CA ARG A 153 9.32 -7.26 -2.96
C ARG A 153 8.49 -6.67 -1.81
N ARG A 154 8.51 -5.35 -1.64
CA ARG A 154 7.75 -4.60 -0.63
C ARG A 154 7.16 -3.33 -1.19
N SER A 155 5.89 -3.11 -0.88
CA SER A 155 5.15 -1.92 -1.29
C SER A 155 5.22 -0.85 -0.21
N TYR A 156 5.49 0.40 -0.61
CA TYR A 156 5.47 1.57 0.26
C TYR A 156 4.74 2.72 -0.43
N SER A 157 3.66 3.20 0.19
CA SER A 157 2.86 4.30 -0.33
C SER A 157 3.65 5.61 -0.39
N ILE A 158 3.51 6.31 -1.50
CA ILE A 158 4.08 7.63 -1.71
C ILE A 158 3.41 8.63 -0.76
N SER A 159 4.20 9.49 -0.15
CA SER A 159 3.76 10.47 0.86
C SER A 159 3.92 11.93 0.43
N THR A 160 4.54 12.17 -0.73
CA THR A 160 4.63 13.48 -1.39
C THR A 160 3.43 13.72 -2.31
N PRO A 161 3.01 14.98 -2.53
CA PRO A 161 2.05 15.30 -3.57
C PRO A 161 2.68 15.12 -4.98
N PRO A 162 1.89 14.79 -6.02
CA PRO A 162 2.38 14.61 -7.40
C PRO A 162 3.05 15.83 -8.03
N SER A 163 2.90 17.02 -7.44
CA SER A 163 3.55 18.26 -7.89
C SER A 163 5.07 18.21 -7.75
N ASP A 164 5.62 17.39 -6.86
CA ASP A 164 7.05 17.14 -6.73
C ASP A 164 7.52 16.10 -7.77
N ALA A 165 7.42 16.47 -9.06
CA ALA A 165 7.57 15.55 -10.18
C ALA A 165 8.93 14.82 -10.27
N ASN A 166 9.95 15.29 -9.55
CA ASN A 166 11.30 14.72 -9.58
C ASN A 166 11.60 13.84 -8.37
N HIS A 167 10.69 13.77 -7.39
CA HIS A 167 10.92 13.05 -6.16
C HIS A 167 9.69 12.30 -5.69
N PHE A 168 9.93 11.34 -4.83
CA PHE A 168 8.89 10.83 -3.96
C PHE A 168 9.44 10.51 -2.59
N GLU A 169 8.57 10.54 -1.59
CA GLU A 169 8.91 10.13 -0.22
C GLU A 169 8.07 8.94 0.21
N VAL A 170 8.66 8.03 0.98
CA VAL A 170 7.93 6.95 1.66
C VAL A 170 8.09 7.11 3.17
N CYS A 171 7.01 6.90 3.91
CA CYS A 171 7.02 6.88 5.38
C CYS A 171 6.97 5.43 5.88
N VAL A 172 8.06 4.98 6.51
CA VAL A 172 8.29 3.57 6.83
C VAL A 172 8.52 3.39 8.31
N ARG A 173 7.85 2.38 8.88
CA ARG A 173 8.06 1.91 10.24
C ARG A 173 9.00 0.72 10.22
N SER A 174 10.02 0.76 11.05
CA SER A 174 10.89 -0.36 11.35
C SER A 174 10.12 -1.46 12.08
N VAL A 175 10.19 -2.67 11.52
CA VAL A 175 9.66 -3.88 12.12
C VAL A 175 10.83 -4.75 12.55
N ALA A 176 10.86 -5.16 13.81
CA ALA A 176 11.89 -6.05 14.34
C ALA A 176 11.97 -7.34 13.49
N GLY A 177 13.15 -7.67 13.00
CA GLY A 177 13.38 -8.81 12.11
C GLY A 177 12.80 -8.67 10.68
N GLY A 178 12.13 -7.56 10.35
CA GLY A 178 11.53 -7.34 9.03
C GLY A 178 12.56 -7.00 7.95
N ALA A 179 12.76 -7.88 6.97
CA ALA A 179 13.76 -7.66 5.90
C ALA A 179 13.54 -6.34 5.13
N GLY A 180 12.28 -6.05 4.77
CA GLY A 180 11.90 -4.86 3.99
C GLY A 180 12.10 -3.55 4.72
N SER A 181 11.43 -3.38 5.87
CA SER A 181 11.54 -2.14 6.65
C SER A 181 12.98 -1.87 7.06
N ASN A 182 13.74 -2.90 7.48
CA ASN A 182 15.13 -2.71 7.87
C ASN A 182 16.02 -2.38 6.66
N PHE A 183 15.71 -2.88 5.46
CA PHE A 183 16.39 -2.45 4.24
C PHE A 183 16.19 -0.95 4.01
N ILE A 184 14.95 -0.44 4.03
CA ILE A 184 14.68 0.99 3.87
C ILE A 184 15.40 1.84 4.94
N HIS A 185 15.39 1.42 6.21
CA HIS A 185 16.09 2.14 7.28
C HIS A 185 17.63 2.11 7.18
N ARG A 186 18.19 1.20 6.39
CA ARG A 186 19.64 1.12 6.12
C ARG A 186 20.06 1.94 4.91
N LEU A 187 19.12 2.49 4.15
CA LEU A 187 19.43 3.34 3.02
C LEU A 187 20.20 4.59 3.46
N ARG A 188 21.09 5.08 2.60
CA ARG A 188 21.93 6.25 2.82
C ARG A 188 21.89 7.15 1.59
N ALA A 189 22.00 8.46 1.81
CA ALA A 189 22.03 9.43 0.73
C ALA A 189 23.11 9.06 -0.31
N GLY A 190 22.77 9.24 -1.59
CA GLY A 190 23.61 8.88 -2.73
C GLY A 190 23.49 7.42 -3.20
N GLN A 191 22.84 6.53 -2.44
CA GLN A 191 22.62 5.14 -2.89
C GLN A 191 21.62 5.09 -4.04
N ARG A 192 21.91 4.22 -5.02
CA ARG A 192 21.06 3.94 -6.18
C ARG A 192 20.29 2.64 -6.01
N LEU A 193 19.06 2.61 -6.47
CA LEU A 193 18.20 1.44 -6.44
C LEU A 193 17.21 1.49 -7.61
N LYS A 194 16.72 0.32 -8.01
CA LYS A 194 15.60 0.19 -8.94
C LYS A 194 14.31 -0.02 -8.15
N VAL A 195 13.27 0.70 -8.53
CA VAL A 195 11.92 0.58 -7.97
C VAL A 195 10.92 0.41 -9.11
N GLU A 196 9.77 -0.18 -8.80
CA GLU A 196 8.67 -0.36 -9.75
C GLU A 196 7.46 0.47 -9.30
N GLY A 197 6.73 1.07 -10.24
CA GLY A 197 5.50 1.80 -9.98
C GLY A 197 5.44 3.12 -10.74
N PRO A 198 4.43 3.96 -10.48
CA PRO A 198 3.47 3.86 -9.37
C PRO A 198 2.37 2.81 -9.59
N PHE A 199 1.87 2.22 -8.50
CA PHE A 199 0.75 1.27 -8.51
C PHE A 199 -0.35 1.67 -7.53
N GLY A 200 -1.50 1.01 -7.68
CA GLY A 200 -2.61 1.07 -6.72
C GLY A 200 -3.76 1.98 -7.14
N ASP A 201 -4.94 1.61 -6.65
CA ASP A 201 -6.22 2.27 -6.93
C ASP A 201 -6.79 3.04 -5.74
N PHE A 202 -6.10 2.99 -4.58
CA PHE A 202 -6.40 3.85 -3.44
C PHE A 202 -5.91 5.27 -3.72
N VAL A 203 -6.65 5.99 -4.55
CA VAL A 203 -6.31 7.33 -5.01
C VAL A 203 -7.40 8.32 -4.66
N LEU A 204 -7.01 9.57 -4.44
CA LEU A 204 -7.96 10.66 -4.26
C LEU A 204 -8.81 10.85 -5.52
N ASP A 205 -10.13 10.87 -5.39
CA ASP A 205 -11.02 11.29 -6.48
C ASP A 205 -10.99 12.82 -6.60
N GLU A 206 -10.32 13.29 -7.65
CA GLU A 206 -10.19 14.72 -7.97
C GLU A 206 -11.44 15.31 -8.65
N GLN A 207 -12.35 14.46 -9.15
CA GLN A 207 -13.59 14.91 -9.79
C GLN A 207 -14.73 15.11 -8.77
N SER A 208 -14.62 14.49 -7.59
CA SER A 208 -15.58 14.63 -6.51
C SER A 208 -15.42 15.94 -5.73
N ASP A 209 -16.56 16.58 -5.45
CA ASP A 209 -16.67 17.76 -4.59
C ASP A 209 -17.12 17.43 -3.15
N ARG A 210 -17.37 16.14 -2.86
CA ARG A 210 -17.79 15.65 -1.53
C ARG A 210 -16.75 15.99 -0.46
N ASP A 211 -17.17 16.20 0.77
CA ASP A 211 -16.23 16.32 1.89
C ASP A 211 -15.43 15.03 2.08
N ILE A 212 -14.33 15.11 2.83
CA ILE A 212 -13.41 13.98 3.01
C ILE A 212 -13.26 13.66 4.49
N VAL A 213 -13.39 12.36 4.83
CA VAL A 213 -12.84 11.81 6.07
C VAL A 213 -11.69 10.85 5.75
N MET A 214 -10.54 11.11 6.36
CA MET A 214 -9.34 10.29 6.24
C MET A 214 -9.12 9.57 7.56
N ILE A 215 -8.93 8.25 7.53
CA ILE A 215 -8.77 7.42 8.73
C ILE A 215 -7.50 6.62 8.59
N ALA A 216 -6.55 6.82 9.51
CA ALA A 216 -5.24 6.17 9.42
C ALA A 216 -4.76 5.62 10.76
N THR A 217 -3.89 4.61 10.70
CA THR A 217 -3.09 4.18 11.85
C THR A 217 -1.63 3.98 11.50
N GLY A 218 -0.72 4.43 12.37
CA GLY A 218 0.72 4.30 12.14
C GLY A 218 1.14 4.88 10.78
N THR A 219 1.95 4.12 10.02
CA THR A 219 2.40 4.55 8.69
C THR A 219 1.33 4.49 7.60
N GLY A 220 0.11 4.02 7.91
CA GLY A 220 -1.04 4.19 7.02
C GLY A 220 -1.38 5.66 6.73
N ILE A 221 -0.78 6.60 7.47
CA ILE A 221 -0.83 8.03 7.15
C ILE A 221 -0.03 8.40 5.89
N SER A 222 0.84 7.53 5.36
CA SER A 222 1.69 7.81 4.20
C SER A 222 0.89 8.25 2.95
N PRO A 223 -0.05 7.44 2.41
CA PRO A 223 -0.87 7.89 1.27
C PRO A 223 -1.77 9.07 1.62
N ILE A 224 -2.26 9.14 2.87
CA ILE A 224 -3.08 10.23 3.38
C ILE A 224 -2.33 11.57 3.37
N LYS A 225 -1.04 11.58 3.74
CA LYS A 225 -0.18 12.77 3.63
C LYS A 225 -0.09 13.24 2.17
N SER A 226 0.12 12.33 1.22
CA SER A 226 0.14 12.67 -0.21
C SER A 226 -1.15 13.35 -0.66
N MET A 227 -2.31 12.79 -0.30
CA MET A 227 -3.62 13.37 -0.60
C MET A 227 -3.82 14.75 0.05
N LEU A 228 -3.48 14.90 1.34
CA LEU A 228 -3.62 16.17 2.07
C LEU A 228 -2.77 17.29 1.48
N MET A 229 -1.52 17.00 1.16
CA MET A 229 -0.61 17.97 0.56
C MET A 229 -1.10 18.38 -0.84
N HIS A 230 -1.59 17.42 -1.64
CA HIS A 230 -2.17 17.71 -2.95
C HIS A 230 -3.41 18.61 -2.86
N LEU A 231 -4.33 18.31 -1.93
CA LEU A 231 -5.52 19.14 -1.70
C LEU A 231 -5.15 20.57 -1.27
N LEU A 232 -4.14 20.73 -0.42
CA LEU A 232 -3.64 22.03 0.01
C LEU A 232 -3.08 22.83 -1.18
N GLU A 233 -2.23 22.21 -2.00
CA GLU A 233 -1.61 22.87 -3.16
C GLU A 233 -2.64 23.27 -4.22
N LYS A 234 -3.66 22.44 -4.41
CA LYS A 234 -4.81 22.75 -5.28
C LYS A 234 -5.78 23.77 -4.68
N ARG A 235 -5.54 24.23 -3.44
CA ARG A 235 -6.43 25.16 -2.70
C ARG A 235 -7.86 24.65 -2.65
N SER A 236 -8.03 23.35 -2.39
CA SER A 236 -9.33 22.71 -2.33
C SER A 236 -10.25 23.38 -1.31
N ARG A 237 -11.55 23.43 -1.62
CA ARG A 237 -12.59 23.94 -0.72
C ARG A 237 -13.30 22.84 0.07
N ARG A 238 -13.03 21.57 -0.26
CA ARG A 238 -13.59 20.40 0.43
C ARG A 238 -13.24 20.48 1.92
N ARG A 239 -14.16 20.13 2.81
CA ARG A 239 -13.84 19.97 4.24
C ARG A 239 -13.14 18.64 4.42
N VAL A 240 -12.06 18.62 5.21
CA VAL A 240 -11.25 17.41 5.38
C VAL A 240 -11.06 17.13 6.86
N ARG A 241 -11.49 15.94 7.31
CA ARG A 241 -11.27 15.46 8.69
C ARG A 241 -10.28 14.30 8.68
N LEU A 242 -9.18 14.39 9.43
CA LEU A 242 -8.26 13.29 9.67
C LEU A 242 -8.47 12.68 11.06
N LEU A 243 -8.77 11.38 11.11
CA LEU A 243 -8.80 10.58 12.34
C LEU A 243 -7.55 9.69 12.36
N PHE A 244 -6.64 9.91 13.29
CA PHE A 244 -5.34 9.25 13.32
C PHE A 244 -5.11 8.48 14.62
N GLY A 245 -4.92 7.16 14.51
CA GLY A 245 -4.67 6.28 15.66
C GLY A 245 -3.22 5.82 15.77
N LEU A 246 -2.66 5.96 16.97
CA LEU A 246 -1.34 5.45 17.35
C LEU A 246 -1.45 4.70 18.69
N ARG A 247 -0.37 4.07 19.16
CA ARG A 247 -0.41 3.30 20.41
C ARG A 247 0.07 4.13 21.58
N HIS A 248 1.28 4.63 21.51
CA HIS A 248 1.95 5.37 22.58
C HIS A 248 2.34 6.78 22.11
N GLU A 249 2.70 7.64 23.05
CA GLU A 249 3.18 9.00 22.82
C GLU A 249 4.46 8.99 21.99
N SER A 250 5.31 7.99 22.21
CA SER A 250 6.54 7.77 21.44
C SER A 250 6.30 7.40 19.98
N ASP A 251 5.08 6.99 19.63
CA ASP A 251 4.68 6.71 18.25
C ASP A 251 4.17 7.97 17.53
N LEU A 252 4.06 9.12 18.20
CA LEU A 252 3.65 10.37 17.56
C LEU A 252 4.70 10.83 16.53
N PHE A 253 4.21 11.28 15.38
CA PHE A 253 4.98 11.97 14.34
C PHE A 253 4.04 12.83 13.49
N TYR A 254 4.60 13.71 12.65
CA TYR A 254 3.87 14.71 11.85
C TYR A 254 2.98 15.66 12.66
N THR A 255 3.15 15.76 13.98
CA THR A 255 2.37 16.67 14.82
C THR A 255 2.47 18.13 14.38
N ASP A 256 3.67 18.58 14.03
CA ASP A 256 3.91 19.94 13.52
C ASP A 256 3.38 20.13 12.10
N LEU A 257 3.49 19.10 11.25
CA LEU A 257 2.87 19.10 9.92
C LEU A 257 1.35 19.30 10.03
N MET A 258 0.67 18.56 10.90
CA MET A 258 -0.78 18.69 11.09
C MET A 258 -1.16 20.08 11.62
N ARG A 259 -0.37 20.65 12.53
CA ARG A 259 -0.57 22.02 13.02
C ARG A 259 -0.41 23.05 11.89
N GLY A 260 0.61 22.88 11.04
CA GLY A 260 0.83 23.71 9.86
C GLY A 260 -0.31 23.60 8.86
N LEU A 261 -0.76 22.37 8.55
CA LEU A 261 -1.90 22.12 7.67
C LEU A 261 -3.15 22.82 8.20
N LYS A 262 -3.45 22.75 9.50
CA LYS A 262 -4.62 23.45 10.08
C LYS A 262 -4.53 24.97 9.92
N ALA A 263 -3.33 25.54 10.02
CA ALA A 263 -3.11 26.97 9.85
C ALA A 263 -3.30 27.44 8.40
N HIS A 264 -2.93 26.61 7.42
CA HIS A 264 -2.98 26.96 5.99
C HIS A 264 -4.23 26.43 5.25
N TYR A 265 -4.95 25.49 5.84
CA TYR A 265 -6.18 24.91 5.30
C TYR A 265 -7.30 25.01 6.36
N PRO A 266 -8.07 26.11 6.39
CA PRO A 266 -9.03 26.37 7.48
C PRO A 266 -10.07 25.25 7.67
N SER A 267 -10.53 24.65 6.56
CA SER A 267 -11.49 23.55 6.51
C SER A 267 -10.90 22.17 6.81
N PHE A 268 -9.60 22.08 7.09
CA PHE A 268 -8.96 20.86 7.58
C PHE A 268 -9.15 20.74 9.10
N GLU A 269 -9.49 19.57 9.59
CA GLU A 269 -9.53 19.23 11.01
C GLU A 269 -8.84 17.90 11.22
N TYR A 270 -8.22 17.70 12.38
CA TYR A 270 -7.62 16.42 12.73
C TYR A 270 -7.84 16.06 14.19
N ARG A 271 -7.90 14.76 14.45
CA ARG A 271 -8.01 14.16 15.78
C ARG A 271 -7.03 13.00 15.89
N VAL A 272 -6.17 13.04 16.90
CA VAL A 272 -5.22 11.97 17.20
C VAL A 272 -5.70 11.23 18.44
N THR A 273 -5.68 9.91 18.42
CA THR A 273 -5.97 9.06 19.58
C THR A 273 -4.85 8.06 19.83
N LEU A 274 -4.59 7.80 21.11
CA LEU A 274 -3.59 6.84 21.56
C LEU A 274 -4.28 5.67 22.28
N SER A 275 -4.06 4.44 21.79
CA SER A 275 -4.71 3.25 22.37
C SER A 275 -4.07 2.75 23.67
N CYS A 276 -2.83 3.15 23.93
CA CYS A 276 -2.01 2.75 25.06
C CYS A 276 -1.31 3.97 25.68
N ALA A 277 -2.03 5.10 25.73
CA ALA A 277 -1.53 6.35 26.27
C ALA A 277 -1.25 6.26 27.78
N ASP A 278 -0.14 6.86 28.21
CA ASP A 278 0.11 7.22 29.59
C ASP A 278 -0.79 8.41 29.96
N ARG A 279 -1.55 8.25 31.05
CA ARG A 279 -2.51 9.26 31.51
C ARG A 279 -1.85 10.54 32.02
N ASP A 280 -0.61 10.43 32.48
CA ASP A 280 0.13 11.56 33.05
C ASP A 280 0.85 12.35 31.95
N VAL A 281 1.00 11.79 30.74
CA VAL A 281 1.70 12.41 29.61
C VAL A 281 0.72 12.88 28.52
N TRP A 282 -0.34 12.12 28.25
CA TRP A 282 -1.28 12.39 27.16
C TRP A 282 -2.66 12.84 27.65
N SER A 283 -2.98 14.10 27.34
CA SER A 283 -4.28 14.72 27.64
C SER A 283 -5.30 14.63 26.51
N GLY A 284 -4.92 14.11 25.34
CA GLY A 284 -5.80 14.00 24.18
C GLY A 284 -6.74 12.77 24.22
N PRO A 285 -7.47 12.52 23.13
CA PRO A 285 -8.32 11.33 23.00
C PRO A 285 -7.55 10.03 23.25
N ARG A 286 -8.19 9.08 23.94
CA ARG A 286 -7.63 7.76 24.24
C ARG A 286 -8.57 6.69 23.71
N GLY A 287 -8.00 5.63 23.16
CA GLY A 287 -8.75 4.53 22.56
C GLY A 287 -8.28 4.21 21.15
N ARG A 288 -9.13 3.51 20.40
CA ARG A 288 -8.85 3.15 19.00
C ARG A 288 -9.33 4.26 18.08
N VAL A 289 -8.76 4.34 16.88
CA VAL A 289 -9.20 5.30 15.84
C VAL A 289 -10.69 5.14 15.51
N THR A 290 -11.22 3.93 15.65
CA THR A 290 -12.63 3.60 15.46
C THR A 290 -13.56 4.34 16.43
N ASP A 291 -13.07 4.65 17.63
CA ASP A 291 -13.86 5.38 18.64
C ASP A 291 -14.02 6.85 18.22
N LEU A 292 -13.06 7.38 17.45
CA LEU A 292 -13.16 8.73 16.87
C LEU A 292 -14.22 8.81 15.77
N ILE A 293 -14.53 7.71 15.08
CA ILE A 293 -15.60 7.67 14.07
C ILE A 293 -16.93 7.98 14.77
N ASP A 294 -17.23 7.26 15.86
CA ASP A 294 -18.47 7.45 16.62
C ASP A 294 -18.56 8.84 17.26
N GLN A 295 -17.42 9.43 17.63
CA GLN A 295 -17.36 10.73 18.32
C GLN A 295 -17.44 11.92 17.38
N HIS A 296 -17.02 11.76 16.11
CA HIS A 296 -16.81 12.89 15.20
C HIS A 296 -17.56 12.79 13.87
N LEU A 297 -18.18 11.65 13.58
CA LEU A 297 -19.03 11.46 12.42
C LEU A 297 -20.46 11.14 12.84
N SER A 298 -21.40 11.47 11.96
CA SER A 298 -22.83 11.29 12.14
C SER A 298 -23.47 10.80 10.84
N ALA A 299 -24.73 10.37 10.91
CA ALA A 299 -25.48 9.97 9.72
C ALA A 299 -25.62 11.09 8.67
N ARG A 300 -25.55 12.36 9.08
CA ARG A 300 -25.58 13.51 8.16
C ARG A 300 -24.33 13.62 7.30
N ASP A 301 -23.21 13.09 7.76
CA ASP A 301 -21.96 13.12 7.01
C ASP A 301 -21.99 12.13 5.84
N ALA A 302 -22.73 11.02 5.97
CA ALA A 302 -22.74 9.92 5.03
C ALA A 302 -23.22 10.29 3.61
N GLU A 303 -24.09 11.29 3.48
CA GLU A 303 -24.68 11.68 2.19
C GLU A 303 -23.70 12.47 1.30
N HIS A 304 -22.71 13.15 1.91
CA HIS A 304 -21.85 14.11 1.23
C HIS A 304 -20.36 13.96 1.55
N THR A 305 -19.95 12.82 2.13
CA THR A 305 -18.55 12.58 2.53
C THR A 305 -18.03 11.28 1.95
N GLU A 306 -16.80 11.31 1.46
CA GLU A 306 -16.02 10.12 1.09
C GLU A 306 -15.01 9.77 2.18
N ALA A 307 -14.85 8.47 2.43
CA ALA A 307 -13.93 7.94 3.41
C ALA A 307 -12.69 7.33 2.75
N TYR A 308 -11.51 7.72 3.21
CA TYR A 308 -10.21 7.18 2.77
C TYR A 308 -9.51 6.55 3.96
N ILE A 309 -9.37 5.22 3.97
CA ILE A 309 -8.93 4.46 5.14
C ILE A 309 -7.63 3.72 4.83
N CYS A 310 -6.58 3.90 5.63
CA CYS A 310 -5.33 3.19 5.41
C CYS A 310 -4.66 2.71 6.70
N GLY A 311 -4.29 1.43 6.73
CA GLY A 311 -3.60 0.82 7.86
C GLY A 311 -3.76 -0.69 7.92
N GLY A 312 -3.76 -1.25 9.14
CA GLY A 312 -3.86 -2.70 9.33
C GLY A 312 -5.26 -3.25 9.02
N ARG A 313 -5.34 -4.46 8.46
CA ARG A 313 -6.60 -5.13 8.09
C ARG A 313 -7.69 -5.10 9.19
N PRO A 314 -7.42 -5.46 10.46
CA PRO A 314 -8.47 -5.44 11.49
C PRO A 314 -9.03 -4.03 11.77
N MET A 315 -8.20 -2.99 11.62
CA MET A 315 -8.64 -1.61 11.77
C MET A 315 -9.57 -1.21 10.63
N ILE A 316 -9.19 -1.53 9.39
CA ILE A 316 -9.97 -1.20 8.19
C ILE A 316 -11.34 -1.87 8.24
N GLU A 317 -11.40 -3.18 8.53
CA GLU A 317 -12.66 -3.92 8.65
C GLU A 317 -13.57 -3.27 9.69
N SER A 318 -13.04 -2.92 10.87
CA SER A 318 -13.82 -2.24 11.91
C SER A 318 -14.27 -0.83 11.52
N CYS A 319 -13.49 -0.09 10.73
CA CYS A 319 -13.89 1.24 10.25
C CYS A 319 -15.01 1.14 9.20
N ILE A 320 -14.90 0.19 8.25
CA ILE A 320 -15.94 -0.06 7.24
C ILE A 320 -17.26 -0.40 7.92
N ASP A 321 -17.26 -1.30 8.90
CA ASP A 321 -18.48 -1.68 9.63
C ASP A 321 -19.15 -0.48 10.32
N ARG A 322 -18.35 0.43 10.88
CA ARG A 322 -18.87 1.63 11.56
C ARG A 322 -19.39 2.67 10.58
N LEU A 323 -18.68 2.91 9.48
CA LEU A 323 -19.12 3.83 8.43
C LEU A 323 -20.41 3.33 7.75
N LYS A 324 -20.51 2.02 7.47
CA LYS A 324 -21.75 1.41 6.95
C LYS A 324 -22.91 1.57 7.93
N LYS A 325 -22.69 1.42 9.24
CA LYS A 325 -23.72 1.69 10.27
C LYS A 325 -24.15 3.16 10.33
N LEU A 326 -23.27 4.09 9.97
CA LEU A 326 -23.60 5.51 9.83
C LEU A 326 -24.27 5.85 8.49
N GLY A 327 -24.40 4.88 7.58
CA GLY A 327 -25.08 5.05 6.29
C GLY A 327 -24.17 5.45 5.14
N PHE A 328 -22.84 5.42 5.29
CA PHE A 328 -21.93 5.70 4.17
C PHE A 328 -22.15 4.68 3.05
N PRO A 329 -22.35 5.13 1.80
CA PRO A 329 -22.51 4.21 0.68
C PRO A 329 -21.17 3.52 0.38
N GLU A 330 -21.24 2.29 -0.13
CA GLU A 330 -20.05 1.43 -0.29
C GLU A 330 -19.04 2.00 -1.30
N ASP A 331 -19.52 2.69 -2.33
CA ASP A 331 -18.71 3.37 -3.34
C ASP A 331 -17.99 4.62 -2.82
N ALA A 332 -18.40 5.17 -1.67
CA ALA A 332 -17.73 6.28 -1.00
C ALA A 332 -16.72 5.83 0.06
N ILE A 333 -16.49 4.52 0.24
CA ILE A 333 -15.53 3.99 1.21
C ILE A 333 -14.33 3.38 0.48
N HIS A 334 -13.26 4.17 0.37
CA HIS A 334 -11.99 3.76 -0.22
C HIS A 334 -11.03 3.30 0.87
N TYR A 335 -10.29 2.22 0.63
CA TYR A 335 -9.32 1.74 1.61
C TYR A 335 -8.11 1.05 1.01
N GLU A 336 -6.99 1.11 1.72
CA GLU A 336 -5.74 0.42 1.40
C GLU A 336 -5.20 -0.35 2.60
N ARG A 337 -4.83 -1.63 2.39
CA ARG A 337 -4.44 -2.54 3.47
C ARG A 337 -2.93 -2.68 3.53
N PHE A 338 -2.34 -2.39 4.69
CA PHE A 338 -0.93 -2.68 4.95
C PHE A 338 -0.80 -4.05 5.61
N PHE A 339 0.12 -4.89 5.10
CA PHE A 339 0.22 -6.32 5.42
C PHE A 339 1.53 -6.75 6.08
#